data_AF-A0A353YEZ4-F1
#
_entry.id   AF-A0A353YEZ4-F1
#
_cell.length_a   1.000
_cell.length_b   1.000
_cell.length_c   1.000
_cell.angle_alpha   90.00
_cell.angle_beta   90.00
_cell.angle_gamma   90.00
#
_symmetry.space_group_name_H-M   'P 1'
#
loop_
_entity.id
_entity.type
_entity.pdbx_description
1 polymer ?
#
loop_
_entity_poly.entity_id
_entity_poly.type
_entity_poly.pdbx_seq_one_letter_code
_entity_poly.pdbx_strand_id
1 'polypeptide(L)'
;MATLGASSASPVTDTPPSLAGDPKLRWQEATIAAIATDTPRVKSFLFAPAEPIPFRAGQHVDVRLTAPDGYQVERSYSIASAPERTDGIELAIERLDDGE
;
A
#
# COMPACT_ATOMS: atom_id res chain seq x y z
N MET A 1 -0.22 3.44 3.09
CA MET A 1 1.01 3.42 2.26
C MET A 1 0.83 2.39 1.15
N ALA A 2 1.51 2.52 0.01
CA ALA A 2 1.18 1.74 -1.20
C ALA A 2 2.25 1.85 -2.32
N THR A 3 3.21 0.91 -2.45
CA THR A 3 4.10 0.79 -3.66
C THR A 3 3.70 -0.36 -4.56
N LEU A 4 3.76 -0.22 -5.89
CA LEU A 4 3.20 -1.21 -6.82
C LEU A 4 3.75 -2.64 -6.62
N GLY A 5 3.06 -3.42 -5.79
CA GLY A 5 3.36 -4.83 -5.44
C GLY A 5 2.69 -7.54 -7.36
N ALA A 6 3.65 -8.41 -7.84
CA ALA A 6 3.56 -9.61 -8.66
C ALA A 6 4.78 -10.49 -8.33
N SER A 7 4.55 -11.55 -7.55
CA SER A 7 5.44 -12.67 -7.23
C SER A 7 6.94 -12.43 -6.91
N SER A 8 7.22 -12.49 -5.61
CA SER A 8 8.08 -13.54 -5.01
C SER A 8 9.59 -13.57 -5.33
N ALA A 9 10.40 -12.90 -4.50
CA ALA A 9 11.64 -13.47 -3.95
C ALA A 9 12.11 -12.67 -2.71
N SER A 10 12.37 -13.35 -1.58
CA SER A 10 13.00 -12.73 -0.40
C SER A 10 14.52 -12.89 -0.45
N PRO A 11 15.27 -11.80 -0.25
CA PRO A 11 16.36 -11.84 0.71
C PRO A 11 16.28 -10.70 1.73
N VAL A 12 16.93 -10.86 2.88
CA VAL A 12 17.01 -9.84 3.92
C VAL A 12 18.22 -8.93 3.71
N THR A 13 18.04 -7.63 3.90
CA THR A 13 19.08 -6.57 3.98
C THR A 13 20.09 -6.48 2.82
N ASP A 14 19.84 -5.57 1.87
CA ASP A 14 20.89 -4.67 1.37
C ASP A 14 20.30 -3.30 0.96
N THR A 15 21.15 -2.28 0.86
CA THR A 15 20.77 -0.91 0.49
C THR A 15 20.69 -0.77 -1.04
N PRO A 16 19.51 -0.47 -1.63
CA PRO A 16 19.36 -0.48 -3.09
C PRO A 16 20.10 0.70 -3.75
N PRO A 17 20.97 0.46 -4.75
CA PRO A 17 21.63 1.52 -5.49
C PRO A 17 20.63 2.28 -6.37
N SER A 18 20.62 3.62 -6.26
CA SER A 18 19.72 4.48 -7.02
C SER A 18 20.10 4.56 -8.51
N LEU A 19 19.62 3.61 -9.31
CA LEU A 19 19.55 3.75 -10.76
C LEU A 19 18.63 4.94 -11.14
N ALA A 20 18.90 5.56 -12.28
CA ALA A 20 18.07 6.60 -12.88
C ALA A 20 17.60 6.12 -14.25
N GLY A 21 16.28 6.00 -14.44
CA GLY A 21 15.68 5.49 -15.67
C GLY A 21 14.15 5.52 -15.62
N ASP A 22 13.58 4.94 -14.57
CA ASP A 22 12.12 4.87 -14.37
C ASP A 22 11.52 6.11 -13.69
N PRO A 23 10.21 6.38 -13.87
CA PRO A 23 9.45 7.29 -13.02
C PRO A 23 9.40 6.73 -11.59
N LYS A 24 10.39 7.12 -10.79
CA LYS A 24 10.69 6.49 -9.50
C LYS A 24 9.45 6.40 -8.61
N LEU A 25 9.04 5.17 -8.30
CA LEU A 25 8.10 4.87 -7.21
C LEU A 25 8.71 5.39 -5.91
N ARG A 26 8.29 6.57 -5.46
CA ARG A 26 8.73 7.14 -4.20
C ARG A 26 7.80 6.70 -3.08
N TRP A 27 8.39 6.34 -1.95
CA TRP A 27 7.66 6.33 -0.69
C TRP A 27 7.14 7.73 -0.40
N GLN A 28 5.84 7.83 -0.12
CA GLN A 28 5.16 9.05 0.28
C GLN A 28 4.13 8.72 1.37
N GLU A 29 3.82 9.71 2.20
CA GLU A 29 2.80 9.58 3.23
C GLU A 29 1.39 9.55 2.61
N ALA A 30 0.46 8.87 3.28
CA ALA A 30 -0.93 8.77 2.85
C ALA A 30 -1.85 8.70 4.08
N THR A 31 -2.83 9.60 4.11
CA THR A 31 -3.84 9.68 5.17
C THR A 31 -4.96 8.68 4.89
N ILE A 32 -5.45 7.99 5.93
CA ILE A 32 -6.68 7.20 5.81
C ILE A 32 -7.87 8.18 5.88
N ALA A 33 -8.51 8.43 4.73
CA ALA A 33 -9.61 9.37 4.59
C ALA A 33 -10.97 8.74 4.97
N ALA A 34 -11.13 7.43 4.79
CA ALA A 34 -12.31 6.68 5.19
C ALA A 34 -11.98 5.22 5.52
N ILE A 35 -12.82 4.59 6.35
CA ILE A 35 -12.78 3.16 6.68
C ILE A 35 -14.21 2.61 6.60
N ALA A 36 -14.43 1.63 5.73
CA ALA A 36 -15.64 0.81 5.68
C ALA A 36 -15.43 -0.51 6.44
N THR A 37 -16.51 -1.20 6.79
CA THR A 37 -16.47 -2.57 7.31
C THR A 37 -17.36 -3.43 6.45
N ASP A 38 -16.74 -4.28 5.64
CA ASP A 38 -17.41 -5.04 4.58
C ASP A 38 -17.86 -6.41 5.10
N THR A 39 -17.06 -6.99 6.00
CA THR A 39 -17.39 -8.20 6.76
C THR A 39 -16.81 -8.09 8.19
N PRO A 40 -17.11 -9.01 9.12
CA PRO A 40 -16.50 -9.02 10.45
C PRO A 40 -14.96 -9.12 10.46
N ARG A 41 -14.32 -9.56 9.37
CA ARG A 41 -12.85 -9.58 9.23
C ARG A 41 -12.31 -8.65 8.16
N VAL A 42 -13.09 -8.24 7.15
CA VAL A 42 -12.62 -7.41 6.02
C VAL A 42 -13.07 -5.96 6.17
N LYS A 43 -12.13 -5.03 5.99
CA LYS A 43 -12.36 -3.59 5.96
C LYS A 43 -11.71 -2.96 4.74
N SER A 44 -12.44 -2.10 4.06
CA SER A 44 -11.91 -1.26 2.98
C SER A 44 -11.44 0.08 3.52
N PHE A 45 -10.20 0.46 3.18
CA PHE A 45 -9.53 1.68 3.62
C PHE A 45 -9.26 2.59 2.43
N LEU A 46 -9.80 3.81 2.45
CA LEU A 46 -9.48 4.83 1.46
C LEU A 46 -8.22 5.57 1.89
N PHE A 47 -7.12 5.38 1.18
CA PHE A 47 -5.87 6.11 1.35
C PHE A 47 -5.82 7.31 0.39
N ALA A 48 -5.70 8.50 0.95
CA ALA A 48 -5.39 9.74 0.24
C ALA A 48 -3.86 9.98 0.31
N PRO A 49 -3.08 9.65 -0.74
CA PRO A 49 -1.65 9.97 -0.80
C PRO A 49 -1.42 11.47 -0.95
N ALA A 50 -0.25 11.97 -0.52
CA ALA A 50 0.12 13.38 -0.63
C ALA A 50 0.23 13.86 -2.10
N GLU A 51 0.68 12.98 -3.00
CA GLU A 51 0.68 13.17 -4.46
C GLU A 51 -0.17 12.05 -5.12
N PRO A 52 -1.05 12.36 -6.09
CA PRO A 52 -1.87 11.35 -6.77
C PRO A 52 -1.04 10.23 -7.42
N ILE A 53 -1.43 8.97 -7.19
CA ILE A 53 -0.74 7.79 -7.72
C ILE A 53 -1.50 7.30 -8.98
N PRO A 54 -0.96 7.44 -10.19
CA PRO A 54 -1.58 6.85 -11.38
C PRO A 54 -1.33 5.32 -11.41
N PHE A 55 -2.40 4.55 -11.60
CA PHE A 55 -2.34 3.08 -11.64
C PHE A 55 -3.21 2.51 -12.77
N ARG A 56 -3.15 1.19 -12.95
CA ARG A 56 -4.00 0.39 -13.85
C ARG A 56 -4.75 -0.66 -13.04
N ALA A 57 -5.94 -1.07 -13.47
CA ALA A 57 -6.71 -2.10 -12.78
C ALA A 57 -5.90 -3.41 -12.61
N GLY A 58 -6.03 -4.07 -11.45
CA GLY A 58 -5.31 -5.30 -11.12
C GLY A 58 -3.89 -5.13 -10.56
N GLN A 59 -3.52 -3.92 -10.12
CA GLN A 59 -2.19 -3.60 -9.59
C GLN A 59 -2.09 -3.75 -8.05
N HIS A 60 -1.00 -4.38 -7.56
CA HIS A 60 -0.67 -4.51 -6.11
C HIS A 60 -0.08 -3.22 -5.50
N VAL A 61 0.00 -3.06 -4.18
CA VAL A 61 0.37 -1.85 -3.42
C VAL A 61 0.84 -2.11 -1.97
N ASP A 62 2.11 -1.83 -1.63
CA ASP A 62 2.71 -2.12 -0.32
C ASP A 62 2.48 -1.05 0.76
N VAL A 63 1.80 -1.43 1.84
CA VAL A 63 1.67 -0.64 3.07
C VAL A 63 2.90 -0.84 3.94
N ARG A 64 3.81 0.15 3.98
CA ARG A 64 4.69 0.33 5.16
C ARG A 64 3.97 1.07 6.28
N LEU A 65 3.96 0.52 7.48
CA LEU A 65 3.62 1.22 8.73
C LEU A 65 4.90 1.45 9.55
N THR A 66 4.91 2.51 10.36
CA THR A 66 5.97 2.80 11.33
C THR A 66 5.32 3.09 12.68
N ALA A 67 5.73 2.37 13.73
CA ALA A 67 5.27 2.59 15.09
C ALA A 67 6.12 3.68 15.80
N PRO A 68 5.63 4.29 16.91
CA PRO A 68 6.34 5.40 17.57
C PRO A 68 7.71 5.05 18.18
N ASP A 69 8.02 3.76 18.34
CA ASP A 69 9.31 3.22 18.76
C ASP A 69 10.31 3.02 17.58
N GLY A 70 9.87 3.27 16.35
CA GLY A 70 10.65 3.06 15.12
C GLY A 70 10.49 1.67 14.49
N TYR A 71 9.69 0.77 15.06
CA TYR A 71 9.40 -0.53 14.43
C TYR A 71 8.63 -0.35 13.12
N GLN A 72 9.00 -1.12 12.08
CA GLN A 72 8.41 -1.03 10.75
C GLN A 72 7.94 -2.40 10.24
N VAL A 73 6.79 -2.40 9.57
CA VAL A 73 6.23 -3.56 8.85
C VAL A 73 5.76 -3.12 7.47
N GLU A 74 5.95 -3.96 6.46
CA GLU A 74 5.64 -3.69 5.06
C GLU A 74 4.86 -4.86 4.44
N ARG A 75 3.70 -4.61 3.79
CA ARG A 75 2.82 -5.66 3.22
C ARG A 75 2.10 -5.22 1.94
N SER A 76 2.15 -6.04 0.89
CA SER A 76 1.47 -5.82 -0.40
C SER A 76 -0.04 -6.11 -0.34
N TYR A 77 -0.87 -5.20 -0.84
CA TYR A 77 -2.32 -5.36 -1.00
C TYR A 77 -2.75 -5.11 -2.46
N SER A 78 -3.93 -5.53 -2.90
CA SER A 78 -4.45 -5.12 -4.21
C SER A 78 -5.18 -3.78 -4.14
N ILE A 79 -5.03 -2.92 -5.15
CA ILE A 79 -5.93 -1.76 -5.29
C ILE A 79 -7.32 -2.26 -5.67
N ALA A 80 -8.32 -1.98 -4.83
CA ALA A 80 -9.72 -2.34 -5.03
C ALA A 80 -10.53 -1.25 -5.77
N SER A 81 -10.09 0.01 -5.72
CA SER A 81 -10.70 1.13 -6.46
C SER A 81 -10.40 1.09 -7.96
N ALA A 82 -11.30 1.63 -8.78
CA ALA A 82 -11.08 1.84 -10.21
C ALA A 82 -10.06 2.98 -10.48
N PRO A 83 -9.22 2.91 -11.55
CA PRO A 83 -8.23 3.93 -11.90
C PRO A 83 -8.76 5.36 -12.10
N GLU A 84 -10.05 5.50 -12.38
CA GLU A 84 -10.74 6.77 -12.61
C GLU A 84 -11.12 7.48 -11.30
N ARG A 85 -10.88 6.86 -10.13
CA ARG A 85 -11.14 7.43 -8.81
C ARG A 85 -10.10 8.50 -8.46
N THR A 86 -10.55 9.68 -8.03
CA THR A 86 -9.69 10.88 -7.85
C THR A 86 -9.46 11.31 -6.40
N ASP A 87 -10.23 10.77 -5.44
CA ASP A 87 -10.15 11.10 -4.01
C ASP A 87 -9.20 10.21 -3.21
N GLY A 88 -8.65 9.15 -3.83
CA GLY A 88 -7.67 8.25 -3.24
C GLY A 88 -7.67 6.86 -3.88
N ILE A 89 -6.90 5.95 -3.28
CA ILE A 89 -6.93 4.52 -3.61
C ILE A 89 -7.56 3.72 -2.46
N GLU A 90 -8.33 2.71 -2.79
CA GLU A 90 -9.08 1.89 -1.83
C GLU A 90 -8.44 0.51 -1.69
N LEU A 91 -8.13 0.09 -0.47
CA LEU A 91 -7.52 -1.22 -0.16
C LEU A 91 -8.47 -2.03 0.73
N ALA A 92 -8.90 -3.20 0.26
CA ALA A 92 -9.62 -4.17 1.07
C ALA A 92 -8.62 -5.04 1.84
N ILE A 93 -8.70 -5.04 3.18
CA ILE A 93 -7.76 -5.71 4.08
C ILE A 93 -8.54 -6.66 4.98
N GLU A 94 -8.17 -7.94 4.99
CA GLU A 94 -8.64 -8.90 6.01
C GLU A 94 -7.77 -8.78 7.27
N ARG A 95 -8.41 -8.80 8.44
CA ARG A 95 -7.76 -8.97 9.73
C ARG A 95 -7.67 -10.47 10.05
N LEU A 96 -6.46 -11.01 10.03
CA LEU A 96 -6.16 -12.31 10.64
C LEU A 96 -5.94 -12.14 12.15
N ASP A 97 -6.23 -13.18 12.93
CA ASP A 97 -6.43 -13.06 14.38
C ASP A 97 -5.12 -12.95 15.18
N ASP A 98 -4.07 -13.67 14.77
CA ASP A 98 -2.75 -13.67 15.43
C ASP A 98 -1.82 -12.53 14.96
N GLY A 99 -2.20 -11.81 13.90
CA GLY A 99 -1.39 -10.80 13.22
C GLY A 99 -0.61 -11.36 12.03
N GLU A 100 -0.49 -10.53 10.99
CA GLU A 100 -0.28 -10.93 9.58
C GLU A 100 -1.43 -11.76 9.02
#